data_AF-A0A3M1HD11-F1
#
_entry.id   AF-A0A3M1HD11-F1
#
_cell.length_a   1.000
_cell.length_b   1.000
_cell.length_c   1.000
_cell.angle_alpha   90.00
_cell.angle_beta   90.00
_cell.angle_gamma   90.00
#
_symmetry.space_group_name_H-M   'P 1'
#
loop_
_entity.id
_entity.type
_entity.pdbx_description
1 polymer ?
#
loop_
_entity_poly.entity_id
_entity_poly.type
_entity_poly.pdbx_seq_one_letter_code
_entity_poly.pdbx_strand_id
1 'polypeptide(L)' 'MNREETLEWLDLILDATDRHEMMAIIRDSLGDFGGEFFETIDQEVSRYQAQNDQATADRLLEIARAVASLRQNRSENL' A
#
# COMPACT_ATOMS: atom_id res chain seq x y z
N MET A 1 -0.95 0.67 11.61
CA MET A 1 -0.07 -0.45 11.25
C MET A 1 1.37 -0.10 11.54
N ASN A 2 2.06 -1.05 12.18
CA ASN A 2 3.52 -1.08 12.29
C ASN A 2 4.16 -1.71 11.04
N ARG A 3 5.48 -1.81 11.01
CA ARG A 3 6.24 -2.43 9.91
C ARG A 3 5.79 -3.86 9.58
N GLU A 4 5.71 -4.75 10.56
CA GLU A 4 5.39 -6.18 10.33
C GLU A 4 4.00 -6.33 9.73
N GLU A 5 3.01 -5.63 10.30
CA GLU A 5 1.64 -5.60 9.79
C GLU A 5 1.59 -5.03 8.36
N THR A 6 2.42 -4.04 8.04
CA THR A 6 2.50 -3.47 6.69
C THR A 6 3.07 -4.48 5.69
N LEU A 7 4.08 -5.27 6.06
CA LEU A 7 4.65 -6.29 5.19
C LEU A 7 3.64 -7.42 4.92
N GLU A 8 2.94 -7.90 5.94
CA GLU A 8 1.87 -8.89 5.76
C GLU A 8 0.74 -8.36 4.87
N TRP A 9 0.36 -7.10 5.07
CA TRP A 9 -0.63 -6.44 4.22
C TRP A 9 -0.16 -6.30 2.77
N LEU A 10 1.13 -6.04 2.56
CA LEU A 10 1.74 -5.98 1.23
C LEU A 10 1.66 -7.31 0.49
N ASP A 11 1.97 -8.41 1.18
CA ASP A 11 1.85 -9.75 0.60
C ASP A 11 0.40 -10.02 0.18
N LEU A 12 -0.57 -9.66 1.03
CA LEU A 12 -2.00 -9.80 0.73
C LEU A 12 -2.44 -8.99 -0.49
N ILE A 13 -2.05 -7.71 -0.58
CA ILE A 13 -2.51 -6.85 -1.68
C ILE A 13 -1.77 -7.12 -3.00
N LEU A 14 -0.54 -7.63 -2.96
CA LEU A 14 0.19 -8.04 -4.16
C LEU A 14 -0.37 -9.34 -4.74
N ASP A 15 -0.86 -10.25 -3.88
CA ASP A 15 -1.53 -11.49 -4.29
C ASP A 15 -2.94 -11.25 -4.85
N ALA A 16 -3.57 -10.12 -4.49
CA ALA A 16 -4.88 -9.75 -5.03
C ALA A 16 -4.87 -9.74 -6.56
N THR A 17 -5.81 -10.49 -7.15
CA THR A 17 -5.82 -10.81 -8.59
C THR A 17 -6.67 -9.84 -9.39
N ASP A 18 -7.59 -9.14 -8.73
CA ASP A 18 -8.44 -8.15 -9.35
C ASP A 18 -8.57 -6.84 -8.55
N ARG A 19 -9.07 -5.81 -9.22
CA ARG A 19 -9.23 -4.47 -8.66
C ARG A 19 -10.25 -4.43 -7.52
N HIS A 20 -11.30 -5.24 -7.57
CA HIS A 20 -12.33 -5.24 -6.55
C HIS A 20 -11.78 -5.77 -5.23
N GLU A 21 -11.04 -6.88 -5.29
CA GLU A 21 -10.33 -7.47 -4.16
C GLU A 21 -9.29 -6.49 -3.56
N MET A 22 -8.43 -5.90 -4.39
CA MET A 22 -7.50 -4.86 -3.94
C MET A 22 -8.20 -3.71 -3.22
N MET A 23 -9.31 -3.21 -3.77
CA MET A 23 -10.03 -2.09 -3.18
C MET A 23 -10.75 -2.46 -1.88
N ALA A 24 -11.18 -3.72 -1.72
CA ALA A 24 -11.73 -4.21 -0.47
C ALA A 24 -10.66 -4.24 0.63
N ILE A 25 -9.49 -4.81 0.32
CA ILE A 25 -8.33 -4.86 1.24
C ILE A 25 -7.92 -3.44 1.69
N ILE A 26 -7.84 -2.49 0.75
CA ILE A 26 -7.49 -1.09 1.07
C ILE A 26 -8.54 -0.45 1.98
N ARG A 27 -9.83 -0.69 1.74
CA ARG A 27 -10.91 -0.07 2.53
C ARG A 27 -10.97 -0.59 3.95
N ASP A 28 -10.75 -1.89 4.15
CA ASP A 28 -10.77 -2.51 5.47
C ASP A 28 -9.64 -1.99 6.36
N SER A 29 -8.47 -1.71 5.80
CA SER A 29 -7.30 -1.19 6.53
C SER A 29 -7.17 0.34 6.53
N LEU A 30 -8.17 1.07 6.00
CA LEU A 30 -8.03 2.51 5.72
C LEU A 30 -7.80 3.38 6.97
N GLY A 31 -8.25 2.90 8.13
CA GLY A 31 -8.03 3.56 9.43
C GLY A 31 -6.62 3.36 9.98
N ASP A 32 -5.90 2.35 9.52
CA ASP A 32 -4.63 1.90 10.10
C ASP A 32 -3.40 2.40 9.33
N PHE A 33 -3.60 2.98 8.14
CA PHE A 33 -2.55 3.61 7.35
C PHE A 33 -2.05 4.89 8.04
N GLY A 34 -0.80 4.88 8.48
CA GLY A 34 -0.11 6.00 9.15
C GLY A 34 1.19 6.39 8.46
N GLY A 35 2.03 7.18 9.13
CA GLY A 35 3.36 7.54 8.61
C GLY A 35 4.26 6.32 8.39
N GLU A 36 4.31 5.42 9.38
CA GLU A 36 5.12 4.19 9.35
C GLU A 36 4.76 3.25 8.18
N PHE A 37 3.48 3.25 7.77
CA PHE A 37 3.03 2.51 6.58
C PHE A 37 3.75 3.02 5.32
N PHE A 38 3.73 4.34 5.07
CA PHE A 38 4.38 4.90 3.88
C PHE A 38 5.91 4.77 3.94
N GLU A 39 6.51 4.92 5.12
CA GLU A 39 7.94 4.69 5.30
C GLU A 39 8.33 3.24 4.98
N THR A 40 7.50 2.27 5.36
CA THR A 40 7.72 0.86 5.04
C THR A 40 7.56 0.62 3.54
N ILE A 41 6.55 1.21 2.89
CA ILE A 41 6.38 1.12 1.44
C ILE A 41 7.61 1.66 0.70
N ASP A 42 8.12 2.83 1.06
CA ASP A 42 9.27 3.45 0.40
C ASP A 42 10.54 2.59 0.52
N GLN A 43 10.72 1.92 1.66
CA GLN A 43 11.82 0.97 1.86
C GLN A 43 11.66 -0.26 0.98
N GLU A 44 10.46 -0.82 0.87
CA GLU A 44 10.19 -1.98 0.02
C GLU A 44 10.33 -1.65 -1.47
N VAL A 45 9.86 -0.47 -1.92
CA VAL A 45 10.09 0.03 -3.28
C VAL A 45 11.58 0.08 -3.58
N SER A 46 12.38 0.66 -2.68
CA SER A 46 13.83 0.74 -2.84
C SER A 46 14.48 -0.66 -2.90
N ARG A 47 13.98 -1.61 -2.10
CA ARG A 47 14.44 -3.00 -2.09
C ARG A 47 14.17 -3.70 -3.42
N TYR A 48 12.96 -3.60 -3.96
CA TYR A 48 12.59 -4.22 -5.24
C TYR A 48 13.34 -3.59 -6.42
N GLN A 49 13.53 -2.27 -6.42
CA GLN A 49 14.36 -1.58 -7.41
C GLN A 49 15.82 -2.09 -7.40
N ALA A 50 16.42 -2.25 -6.22
CA ALA A 50 17.77 -2.80 -6.09
C ALA A 50 17.89 -4.26 -6.57
N GLN A 51 16.78 -4.99 -6.59
CA GLN A 51 16.68 -6.37 -7.10
C GLN A 51 16.34 -6.46 -8.60
N ASN A 52 16.24 -5.33 -9.30
CA ASN A 52 15.74 -5.21 -10.68
C ASN A 52 14.28 -5.66 -10.87
N ASP A 53 13.48 -5.68 -9.81
CA ASP A 53 12.04 -5.93 -9.90
C ASP A 53 11.27 -4.60 -9.96
N GLN A 54 11.41 -3.93 -11.10
CA GLN A 54 10.75 -2.65 -11.34
C GLN A 54 9.21 -2.78 -11.34
N ALA A 55 8.69 -3.93 -11.79
CA ALA A 55 7.26 -4.16 -11.88
C ALA A 55 6.60 -4.17 -10.51
N THR A 56 7.19 -4.86 -9.53
CA THR A 56 6.68 -4.86 -8.15
C THR A 56 6.85 -3.49 -7.51
N ALA A 57 7.99 -2.83 -7.73
CA ALA A 57 8.24 -1.48 -7.21
C ALA A 57 7.19 -0.46 -7.71
N ASP A 58 6.87 -0.47 -9.01
CA ASP A 58 5.86 0.40 -9.60
C ASP A 58 4.47 0.11 -9.04
N ARG A 59 4.12 -1.17 -8.86
CA ARG A 59 2.84 -1.59 -8.26
C ARG A 59 2.69 -1.09 -6.83
N LEU A 60 3.75 -1.14 -6.02
CA LEU A 60 3.74 -0.62 -4.65
C LEU A 60 3.51 0.90 -4.61
N LEU A 61 4.14 1.65 -5.52
CA LEU A 61 3.92 3.10 -5.65
C LEU A 61 2.49 3.43 -6.06
N GLU A 62 1.89 2.65 -6.97
CA GLU A 62 0.48 2.81 -7.36
C GLU A 62 -0.45 2.59 -6.17
N ILE A 63 -0.21 1.55 -5.37
CA ILE A 63 -0.97 1.25 -4.16
C ILE A 63 -0.86 2.40 -3.16
N ALA A 64 0.35 2.90 -2.88
CA ALA A 64 0.55 4.02 -1.97
C ALA A 64 -0.22 5.27 -2.40
N ARG A 65 -0.24 5.58 -3.71
CA ARG A 65 -1.01 6.69 -4.28
C ARG A 65 -2.51 6.49 -4.12
N ALA A 66 -3.01 5.28 -4.37
CA ALA A 66 -4.43 4.95 -4.18
C ALA A 66 -4.85 5.13 -2.72
N VAL A 67 -4.06 4.62 -1.78
CA VAL A 67 -4.28 4.79 -0.34
C VAL A 67 -4.28 6.27 0.05
N ALA A 68 -3.28 7.04 -0.38
CA ALA A 68 -3.18 8.47 -0.08
C ALA A 68 -4.40 9.26 -0.59
N SER A 69 -4.83 9.00 -1.83
CA SER A 69 -6.02 9.62 -2.43
C SER A 69 -7.30 9.30 -1.64
N LEU A 70 -7.49 8.03 -1.26
CA LEU A 70 -8.66 7.63 -0.48
C LEU A 70 -8.69 8.26 0.91
N ARG A 71 -7.53 8.40 1.56
CA ARG A 71 -7.41 9.07 2.86
C ARG A 71 -7.72 10.56 2.76
N GLN A 72 -7.21 11.24 1.72
CA GLN A 72 -7.52 12.64 1.48
C GLN A 72 -9.02 12.85 1.24
N ASN A 73 -9.62 12.06 0.36
CA ASN A 73 -11.06 12.12 0.10
C ASN A 73 -11.90 11.87 1.36
N ARG A 74 -11.46 10.98 2.26
CA ARG A 74 -12.16 10.75 3.54
C ARG A 74 -12.03 11.95 4.48
N SER A 75 -10.87 12.60 4.51
CA SER A 75 -10.65 13.81 5.33
C SER A 75 -11.47 15.01 4.86
N GLU A 76 -11.77 15.12 3.57
CA GLU A 76 -12.57 16.21 3.00
C GLU A 76 -14.09 16.02 3.21
N ASN A 77 -14.53 14.79 3.53
CA ASN A 77 -15.94 14.43 3.74
C ASN A 77 -16.34 14.28 5.22
N LEU A 78 -15.44 14.59 6.16
CA LEU A 78 -15.66 14.60 7.62
C LEU A 78 -15.72 16.04 8.14
#